data_AF-A0A2W4URH2-F1
#
_entry.id   AF-A0A2W4URH2-F1
#
_cell.length_a   1.000
_cell.length_b   1.000
_cell.length_c   1.000
_cell.angle_alpha   90.00
_cell.angle_beta   90.00
_cell.angle_gamma   90.00
#
_symmetry.space_group_name_H-M   'P 1'
#
loop_
_entity.id
_entity.type
_entity.pdbx_description
1 polymer ?
#
loop_
_entity_poly.entity_id
_entity_poly.type
_entity_poly.pdbx_seq_one_letter_code
_entity_poly.pdbx_strand_id
1 'polypeptide(L)'
;MKLICNGLEQDTVYFYQFRSNGKTSPVGRTRTTPAAGNKRPLNFGVVSCSSLAHGFFNAYAKLAERDDIDAIIHLGDYIYEYGTGQYGNVREYEPATEIITLSDYRTRHAQYKRDEDLQKLHQRFPFITIWDDHESTNNSYRDGAENHTEGAEGVWEERKGFAQRAYDEWMPIRLPEPGNRAKIFRRVQFG
;
A
#
# COMPACT_ATOMS: atom_id res chain seq x y z
N MET A 1 -4.24 -9.31 -11.21
CA MET A 1 -4.01 -8.61 -12.51
C MET A 1 -4.02 -7.12 -12.23
N LYS A 2 -3.02 -6.38 -12.71
CA LYS A 2 -3.01 -4.91 -12.68
C LYS A 2 -3.31 -4.39 -14.08
N LEU A 3 -4.11 -3.33 -14.19
CA LEU A 3 -4.47 -2.71 -15.46
C LEU A 3 -3.79 -1.35 -15.59
N ILE A 4 -3.38 -1.04 -16.81
CA ILE A 4 -2.84 0.27 -17.18
C ILE A 4 -3.83 0.88 -18.18
N CYS A 5 -4.45 1.99 -17.81
CA CYS A 5 -5.30 2.77 -18.70
C CYS A 5 -4.47 3.93 -19.27
N ASN A 6 -4.30 3.94 -20.60
CA ASN A 6 -3.57 4.98 -21.33
C ASN A 6 -4.55 5.86 -22.11
N GLY A 7 -4.05 6.97 -22.68
CA GLY A 7 -4.87 7.85 -23.53
C GLY A 7 -5.88 8.70 -22.76
N LEU A 8 -5.64 8.91 -21.47
CA LEU A 8 -6.46 9.76 -20.62
C LEU A 8 -6.02 11.22 -20.72
N GLU A 9 -6.98 12.14 -20.58
CA GLU A 9 -6.72 13.57 -20.50
C GLU A 9 -6.00 13.91 -19.20
N GLN A 10 -5.18 14.96 -19.23
CA GLN A 10 -4.42 15.43 -18.05
C GLN A 10 -5.35 16.16 -17.06
N ASP A 11 -4.96 16.18 -15.79
CA ASP A 11 -5.70 16.84 -14.70
C ASP A 11 -7.20 16.47 -14.54
N THR A 12 -7.58 15.31 -15.06
CA THR A 12 -8.97 14.91 -15.26
C THR A 12 -9.38 13.82 -14.28
N VAL A 13 -10.57 13.95 -13.72
CA VAL A 13 -11.16 12.95 -12.82
C VAL A 13 -11.80 11.85 -13.67
N TYR A 14 -11.45 10.60 -13.36
CA TYR A 14 -12.05 9.42 -13.96
C TYR A 14 -12.66 8.51 -12.91
N PHE A 15 -13.71 7.78 -13.30
CA PHE A 15 -14.31 6.73 -12.51
C PHE A 15 -14.00 5.37 -13.13
N TYR A 16 -13.82 4.35 -12.31
CA TYR A 16 -13.51 3.00 -12.76
C TYR A 16 -14.21 1.96 -11.89
N GLN A 17 -14.49 0.80 -12.48
CA GLN A 17 -15.10 -0.34 -11.80
C GLN A 17 -14.64 -1.63 -12.47
N PHE A 18 -14.57 -2.72 -11.71
CA PHE A 18 -14.23 -4.04 -12.22
C PHE A 18 -15.43 -4.98 -12.17
N ARG A 19 -15.54 -5.86 -13.17
CA ARG A 19 -16.51 -6.96 -13.19
C ARG A 19 -15.79 -8.27 -13.47
N SER A 20 -16.05 -9.29 -12.66
CA SER A 20 -15.47 -10.63 -12.83
C SER A 20 -16.35 -11.67 -12.17
N ASN A 21 -16.53 -12.84 -12.80
CA ASN A 21 -17.29 -13.97 -12.27
C ASN A 21 -18.68 -13.59 -11.72
N GLY A 22 -19.41 -12.75 -12.45
CA GLY A 22 -20.74 -12.28 -12.05
C GLY A 22 -20.77 -11.25 -10.91
N LYS A 23 -19.62 -10.88 -10.34
CA LYS A 23 -19.49 -9.86 -9.29
C LYS A 23 -18.98 -8.54 -9.86
N THR A 24 -19.36 -7.45 -9.20
CA THR A 24 -18.99 -6.08 -9.56
C THR A 24 -18.35 -5.40 -8.35
N SER A 25 -17.24 -4.70 -8.54
CA SER A 25 -16.59 -3.94 -7.46
C SER A 25 -17.36 -2.66 -7.12
N PRO A 26 -17.08 -2.00 -5.97
CA PRO A 26 -17.40 -0.59 -5.80
C PRO A 26 -16.81 0.26 -6.95
N VAL A 27 -17.42 1.42 -7.20
CA VAL A 27 -16.90 2.40 -8.17
C VAL A 27 -15.75 3.17 -7.50
N GLY A 28 -14.57 3.10 -8.08
CA GLY A 28 -13.44 3.93 -7.72
C GLY A 28 -13.39 5.23 -8.52
N ARG A 29 -12.70 6.21 -7.98
CA ARG A 29 -12.38 7.51 -8.55
C ARG A 29 -10.86 7.67 -8.56
N THR A 30 -10.34 8.26 -9.62
CA THR A 30 -8.93 8.62 -9.74
C THR A 30 -8.80 9.97 -10.45
N ARG A 31 -7.61 10.55 -10.42
CA ARG A 31 -7.27 11.79 -11.13
C ARG A 31 -5.93 11.61 -11.83
N THR A 32 -5.84 12.02 -13.10
CA THR A 32 -4.58 12.09 -13.82
C THR A 32 -3.77 13.30 -13.37
N THR A 33 -2.43 13.23 -13.51
CA THR A 33 -1.55 14.35 -13.12
C THR A 33 -1.77 15.56 -14.03
N PRO A 34 -1.54 16.78 -13.53
CA PRO A 34 -1.51 17.98 -14.37
C PRO A 34 -0.44 17.92 -15.46
N ALA A 35 -0.68 18.66 -16.54
CA ALA A 35 0.30 18.90 -17.59
C ALA A 35 1.60 19.49 -17.05
N ALA A 36 2.75 19.13 -17.63
CA ALA A 36 4.01 19.81 -17.34
C ALA A 36 3.89 21.33 -17.60
N GLY A 37 4.44 22.14 -16.71
CA GLY A 37 4.32 23.60 -16.66
C GLY A 37 3.08 24.11 -15.92
N ASN A 38 2.14 23.26 -15.51
CA ASN A 38 0.95 23.69 -14.78
C ASN A 38 1.32 24.16 -13.36
N LYS A 39 0.85 25.35 -12.98
CA LYS A 39 1.16 26.00 -11.68
C LYS A 39 -0.02 26.02 -10.70
N ARG A 40 -1.10 25.27 -10.97
CA ARG A 40 -2.22 25.23 -10.03
C ARG A 40 -1.75 24.70 -8.67
N PRO A 41 -2.37 25.13 -7.56
CA PRO A 41 -2.12 24.54 -6.26
C PRO A 41 -2.34 23.02 -6.28
N LEU A 42 -1.50 22.31 -5.53
CA LEU A 42 -1.57 20.87 -5.34
C LEU A 42 -1.82 20.57 -3.87
N ASN A 43 -2.70 19.61 -3.57
CA ASN A 43 -2.88 19.11 -2.21
C ASN A 43 -2.60 17.61 -2.17
N PHE A 44 -1.73 17.20 -1.25
CA PHE A 44 -1.43 15.80 -1.01
C PHE A 44 -1.84 15.41 0.41
N GLY A 45 -2.46 14.24 0.55
CA GLY A 45 -2.54 13.56 1.84
C GLY A 45 -1.27 12.75 2.05
N VAL A 46 -0.50 13.03 3.10
CA VAL A 46 0.75 12.30 3.40
C VAL A 46 0.54 11.46 4.65
N VAL A 47 0.80 10.16 4.56
CA VAL A 47 0.55 9.19 5.62
C VAL A 47 1.64 8.11 5.66
N SER A 48 1.81 7.47 6.81
CA SER A 48 2.72 6.34 7.06
C SER A 48 2.29 5.62 8.33
N CYS A 49 2.98 4.53 8.69
CA CYS A 49 2.87 3.87 9.99
C CYS A 49 1.43 3.48 10.35
N SER A 50 0.81 2.69 9.48
CA SER A 50 -0.61 2.31 9.54
C SER A 50 -0.86 1.14 10.49
N SER A 51 -0.31 1.14 11.70
CA SER A 51 -0.39 -0.06 12.56
C SER A 51 -1.84 -0.40 12.94
N LEU A 52 -2.37 -1.47 12.37
CA LEU A 52 -3.74 -1.94 12.59
C LEU A 52 -3.97 -2.28 14.06
N ALA A 53 -3.00 -2.89 14.74
CA ALA A 53 -3.14 -3.26 16.14
C ALA A 53 -3.11 -2.05 17.11
N HIS A 54 -2.71 -0.85 16.66
CA HIS A 54 -2.70 0.36 17.49
C HIS A 54 -3.99 1.17 17.42
N GLY A 55 -4.89 0.88 16.49
CA GLY A 55 -6.18 1.56 16.45
C GLY A 55 -6.96 1.44 15.14
N PHE A 56 -7.92 2.35 15.01
CA PHE A 56 -8.79 2.46 13.84
C PHE A 56 -8.28 3.53 12.89
N PHE A 57 -8.52 3.35 11.59
CA PHE A 57 -8.04 4.24 10.55
C PHE A 57 -8.88 5.51 10.36
N ASN A 58 -9.23 6.17 11.48
CA ASN A 58 -10.01 7.41 11.51
C ASN A 58 -9.36 8.54 10.69
N ALA A 59 -8.02 8.60 10.64
CA ALA A 59 -7.30 9.54 9.79
C ALA A 59 -7.59 9.31 8.30
N TYR A 60 -7.71 8.04 7.88
CA TYR A 60 -8.12 7.70 6.51
C TYR A 60 -9.56 8.07 6.25
N ALA A 61 -10.47 7.90 7.22
CA ALA A 61 -11.83 8.39 7.12
C ALA A 61 -11.87 9.90 6.85
N LYS A 62 -11.10 10.69 7.61
CA LYS A 62 -11.04 12.15 7.45
C LYS A 62 -10.42 12.60 6.14
N LEU A 63 -9.36 11.93 5.67
CA LEU A 63 -8.84 12.20 4.33
C LEU A 63 -9.88 11.85 3.26
N ALA A 64 -10.59 10.73 3.43
CA ALA A 64 -11.65 10.31 2.53
C ALA A 64 -12.93 11.16 2.60
N GLU A 65 -13.02 12.17 3.46
CA GLU A 65 -14.10 13.19 3.45
C GLU A 65 -13.74 14.39 2.56
N ARG A 66 -12.47 14.59 2.20
CA ARG A 66 -12.01 15.75 1.43
C ARG A 66 -12.26 15.63 -0.07
N ASP A 67 -12.42 16.76 -0.76
CA ASP A 67 -12.60 16.81 -2.22
C ASP A 67 -11.40 17.45 -2.95
N ASP A 68 -10.47 18.03 -2.20
CA ASP A 68 -9.41 18.88 -2.70
C ASP A 68 -8.05 18.18 -2.85
N ILE A 69 -7.96 16.89 -2.52
CA ILE A 69 -6.73 16.08 -2.59
C ILE A 69 -6.49 15.54 -4.00
N ASP A 70 -5.28 15.73 -4.50
CA ASP A 70 -4.82 15.24 -5.80
C ASP A 70 -4.33 13.79 -5.74
N ALA A 71 -3.59 13.43 -4.69
CA ALA A 71 -3.11 12.08 -4.44
C ALA A 71 -2.80 11.85 -2.96
N ILE A 72 -2.79 10.57 -2.56
CA ILE A 72 -2.23 10.13 -1.28
C ILE A 72 -0.79 9.69 -1.49
N ILE A 73 0.11 10.16 -0.65
CA ILE A 73 1.51 9.72 -0.57
C ILE A 73 1.63 8.85 0.67
N HIS A 74 1.95 7.57 0.50
CA HIS A 74 2.20 6.65 1.60
C HIS A 74 3.70 6.37 1.71
N LEU A 75 4.29 6.72 2.84
CA LEU A 75 5.75 6.70 3.07
C LEU A 75 6.24 5.45 3.80
N GLY A 76 5.66 4.29 3.53
CA GLY A 76 6.00 3.03 4.19
C GLY A 76 5.23 2.72 5.48
N ASP A 77 5.47 1.53 6.01
CA ASP A 77 4.72 0.90 7.11
C ASP A 77 3.21 0.81 6.80
N TYR A 78 2.90 0.41 5.58
CA TYR A 78 1.53 0.16 5.14
C TYR A 78 0.92 -1.03 5.90
N ILE A 79 1.73 -2.03 6.19
CA ILE A 79 1.43 -3.16 7.07
C ILE A 79 2.49 -3.27 8.15
N TYR A 80 2.21 -4.09 9.16
CA TYR A 80 3.18 -4.54 10.17
C TYR A 80 3.19 -6.06 10.16
N GLU A 81 4.32 -6.66 10.52
CA GLU A 81 4.62 -8.08 10.43
C GLU A 81 4.27 -8.88 11.68
N TYR A 82 4.21 -8.21 12.83
CA TYR A 82 4.07 -8.83 14.16
C TYR A 82 2.85 -9.74 14.33
N GLY A 83 2.90 -10.59 15.34
CA GLY A 83 1.76 -11.33 15.87
C GLY A 83 0.88 -10.49 16.80
N THR A 84 -0.33 -10.97 17.06
CA THR A 84 -1.32 -10.33 17.94
C THR A 84 -0.72 -10.07 19.33
N GLY A 85 -0.83 -8.83 19.80
CA GLY A 85 -0.37 -8.43 21.13
C GLY A 85 1.13 -8.23 21.28
N GLN A 86 1.93 -8.47 20.23
CA GLN A 86 3.37 -8.21 20.26
C GLN A 86 3.71 -6.73 20.02
N TYR A 87 2.96 -6.06 19.14
CA TYR A 87 3.12 -4.64 18.83
C TYR A 87 1.74 -4.00 18.63
N GLY A 88 1.23 -3.36 19.68
CA GLY A 88 -0.17 -2.91 19.75
C GLY A 88 -1.13 -4.05 20.14
N ASN A 89 -2.28 -3.68 20.69
CA ASN A 89 -3.22 -4.63 21.29
C ASN A 89 -4.70 -4.22 21.19
N VAL A 90 -5.04 -3.22 20.37
CA VAL A 90 -6.41 -2.74 20.17
C VAL A 90 -7.18 -3.65 19.20
N ARG A 91 -6.49 -4.22 18.22
CA ARG A 91 -7.03 -5.12 17.20
C ARG A 91 -6.09 -6.30 17.00
N GLU A 92 -6.64 -7.46 16.73
CA GLU A 92 -5.86 -8.67 16.46
C GLU A 92 -5.35 -8.70 15.02
N TYR A 93 -4.21 -9.35 14.82
CA TYR A 93 -3.64 -9.58 13.51
C TYR A 93 -4.12 -10.90 12.90
N GLU A 94 -4.13 -10.94 11.57
CA GLU A 94 -4.35 -12.15 10.77
C GLU A 94 -3.14 -12.37 9.84
N PRO A 95 -2.44 -13.52 9.95
CA PRO A 95 -2.52 -14.49 11.04
C PRO A 95 -2.15 -13.85 12.39
N ALA A 96 -2.53 -14.51 13.50
CA ALA A 96 -2.24 -14.06 14.86
C ALA A 96 -0.76 -14.20 15.25
N THR A 97 0.03 -14.92 14.44
CA THR A 97 1.48 -15.03 14.56
C THR A 97 2.17 -13.99 13.68
N GLU A 98 3.47 -13.83 13.89
CA GLU A 98 4.33 -13.08 12.97
C GLU A 98 4.24 -13.65 11.54
N ILE A 99 4.26 -12.76 10.54
CA ILE A 99 4.21 -13.13 9.13
C ILE A 99 5.61 -13.38 8.58
N ILE A 100 5.80 -14.57 8.00
CA ILE A 100 7.11 -15.02 7.50
C ILE A 100 6.97 -15.52 6.07
N THR A 101 5.92 -16.27 5.76
CA THR A 101 5.71 -16.85 4.43
C THR A 101 4.95 -15.89 3.51
N LEU A 102 5.04 -16.12 2.19
CA LEU A 102 4.25 -15.37 1.21
C LEU A 102 2.73 -15.43 1.49
N SER A 103 2.23 -16.56 2.00
CA SER A 103 0.81 -16.69 2.34
C SER A 103 0.44 -15.77 3.51
N ASP A 104 1.34 -15.63 4.49
CA ASP A 104 1.13 -14.77 5.65
C ASP A 104 1.11 -13.30 5.24
N TYR A 105 2.09 -12.85 4.44
CA TYR A 105 2.11 -11.47 3.91
C TYR A 105 0.85 -11.14 3.09
N ARG A 106 0.39 -12.07 2.25
CA ARG A 106 -0.89 -11.89 1.52
C ARG A 106 -2.07 -11.79 2.45
N THR A 107 -2.11 -12.60 3.50
CA THR A 107 -3.17 -12.59 4.51
C THR A 107 -3.18 -11.26 5.26
N ARG A 108 -2.02 -10.75 5.67
CA ARG A 108 -1.88 -9.45 6.34
C ARG A 108 -2.30 -8.29 5.45
N HIS A 109 -1.86 -8.27 4.19
CA HIS A 109 -2.35 -7.28 3.23
C HIS A 109 -3.87 -7.36 3.04
N ALA A 110 -4.42 -8.57 2.92
CA ALA A 110 -5.86 -8.76 2.82
C ALA A 110 -6.58 -8.20 4.05
N GLN A 111 -6.06 -8.45 5.26
CA GLN A 111 -6.62 -7.94 6.51
C GLN A 111 -6.68 -6.41 6.51
N TYR A 112 -5.57 -5.74 6.21
CA TYR A 112 -5.52 -4.29 6.16
C TYR A 112 -6.47 -3.72 5.10
N LYS A 113 -6.56 -4.36 3.92
CA LYS A 113 -7.46 -3.94 2.83
C LYS A 113 -8.94 -4.23 3.09
N ARG A 114 -9.30 -4.94 4.17
CA ARG A 114 -10.69 -5.10 4.61
C ARG A 114 -11.18 -3.92 5.45
N ASP A 115 -10.29 -3.07 5.96
CA ASP A 115 -10.67 -1.89 6.73
C ASP A 115 -11.47 -0.90 5.86
N GLU A 116 -12.67 -0.54 6.28
CA GLU A 116 -13.61 0.24 5.47
C GLU A 116 -13.10 1.64 5.17
N ASP A 117 -12.40 2.28 6.10
CA ASP A 117 -11.90 3.64 5.90
C ASP A 117 -10.69 3.67 4.98
N LEU A 118 -9.86 2.62 5.04
CA LEU A 118 -8.82 2.42 4.05
C LEU A 118 -9.40 2.12 2.66
N GLN A 119 -10.45 1.31 2.56
CA GLN A 119 -11.14 1.06 1.30
C GLN A 119 -11.73 2.34 0.71
N LYS A 120 -12.39 3.18 1.52
CA LYS A 120 -12.92 4.47 1.09
C LYS A 120 -11.79 5.36 0.55
N LEU A 121 -10.67 5.44 1.26
CA LEU A 121 -9.55 6.28 0.82
C LEU A 121 -8.97 5.82 -0.53
N HIS A 122 -8.74 4.51 -0.71
CA HIS A 122 -8.30 3.94 -2.00
C HIS A 122 -9.34 4.12 -3.11
N GLN A 123 -10.63 4.11 -2.79
CA GLN A 123 -11.68 4.39 -3.77
C GLN A 123 -11.71 5.85 -4.21
N ARG A 124 -11.22 6.82 -3.41
CA ARG A 124 -11.35 8.24 -3.72
C ARG A 124 -10.15 8.85 -4.44
N PHE A 125 -8.95 8.38 -4.14
CA PHE A 125 -7.70 9.02 -4.56
C PHE A 125 -6.67 8.03 -5.12
N PRO A 126 -5.84 8.47 -6.09
CA PRO A 126 -4.66 7.69 -6.48
C PRO A 126 -3.63 7.66 -5.35
N PHE A 127 -2.98 6.52 -5.16
CA PHE A 127 -1.92 6.33 -4.16
C PHE A 127 -0.54 6.29 -4.83
N ILE A 128 0.38 7.07 -4.27
CA ILE A 128 1.81 7.07 -4.60
C ILE A 128 2.53 6.49 -3.38
N THR A 129 2.97 5.25 -3.49
CA THR A 129 3.52 4.53 -2.34
C THR A 129 4.99 4.17 -2.52
N ILE A 130 5.68 4.16 -1.39
CA ILE A 130 6.96 3.51 -1.15
C ILE A 130 6.79 2.64 0.11
N TRP A 131 7.58 1.58 0.23
CA TRP A 131 7.68 0.78 1.45
C TRP A 131 8.72 1.39 2.38
N ASP A 132 8.65 1.02 3.65
CA ASP A 132 9.75 1.08 4.62
C ASP A 132 10.05 -0.36 5.07
N ASP A 133 10.54 -0.54 6.29
CA ASP A 133 10.99 -1.81 6.83
C ASP A 133 9.85 -2.78 7.16
N HIS A 134 8.75 -2.32 7.78
CA HIS A 134 7.66 -3.19 8.25
C HIS A 134 6.81 -3.81 7.13
N GLU A 135 6.98 -3.39 5.88
CA GLU A 135 6.51 -4.18 4.74
C GLU A 135 7.17 -5.57 4.67
N SER A 136 8.37 -5.69 5.21
CA SER A 136 9.07 -6.95 5.43
C SER A 136 9.11 -7.30 6.92
N THR A 137 10.00 -6.68 7.70
CA THR A 137 10.08 -6.81 9.15
C THR A 137 10.92 -5.68 9.75
N ASN A 138 10.69 -5.36 11.03
CA ASN A 138 11.27 -4.23 11.75
C ASN A 138 12.79 -4.10 11.57
N ASN A 139 13.24 -2.88 11.33
CA ASN A 139 14.61 -2.44 11.11
C ASN A 139 15.35 -3.25 10.03
N SER A 140 14.65 -3.64 8.96
CA SER A 140 15.27 -4.30 7.83
C SER A 140 16.25 -3.40 7.07
N TYR A 141 17.33 -4.01 6.59
CA TYR A 141 18.33 -3.39 5.73
C TYR A 141 18.62 -4.30 4.53
N ARG A 142 19.81 -4.16 3.92
CA ARG A 142 20.13 -4.87 2.68
C ARG A 142 20.03 -6.39 2.83
N ASP A 143 20.72 -6.93 3.83
CA ASP A 143 21.02 -8.35 4.02
C ASP A 143 20.63 -8.87 5.42
N GLY A 144 19.76 -8.17 6.14
CA GLY A 144 19.17 -8.64 7.39
C GLY A 144 18.09 -7.69 7.92
N ALA A 145 17.61 -7.97 9.12
CA ALA A 145 16.70 -7.14 9.88
C ALA A 145 16.84 -7.41 11.38
N GLU A 146 16.36 -6.51 12.23
CA GLU A 146 16.34 -6.74 13.69
C GLU A 146 15.33 -7.82 14.05
N ASN A 147 14.10 -7.72 13.53
CA ASN A 147 13.05 -8.69 13.78
C ASN A 147 13.09 -9.84 12.76
N HIS A 148 14.28 -10.44 12.64
CA HIS A 148 14.51 -11.63 11.85
C HIS A 148 15.65 -12.49 12.42
N THR A 149 15.37 -13.77 12.65
CA THR A 149 16.35 -14.77 13.09
C THR A 149 16.57 -15.80 11.99
N GLU A 150 17.73 -15.70 11.32
CA GLU A 150 18.15 -16.60 10.25
C GLU A 150 18.07 -18.08 10.69
N GLY A 151 17.46 -18.92 9.86
CA GLY A 151 17.24 -20.34 10.11
C GLY A 151 16.00 -20.64 10.97
N ALA A 152 15.72 -19.86 12.02
CA ALA A 152 14.50 -20.02 12.82
C ALA A 152 13.26 -19.53 12.07
N GLU A 153 13.40 -18.43 11.33
CA GLU A 153 12.35 -17.82 10.51
C GLU A 153 12.62 -17.99 9.00
N GLY A 154 13.48 -18.95 8.66
CA GLY A 154 13.94 -19.19 7.29
C GLY A 154 15.10 -18.30 6.87
N VAL A 155 15.28 -18.16 5.56
CA VAL A 155 16.34 -17.35 4.97
C VAL A 155 15.85 -15.93 4.75
N TRP A 156 16.62 -14.92 5.18
CA TRP A 156 16.23 -13.52 5.09
C TRP A 156 15.82 -13.11 3.66
N GLU A 157 16.64 -13.45 2.67
CA GLU A 157 16.37 -13.09 1.27
C GLU A 157 15.07 -13.69 0.73
N GLU A 158 14.67 -14.87 1.23
CA GLU A 158 13.39 -15.48 0.88
C GLU A 158 12.22 -14.70 1.51
N ARG A 159 12.29 -14.41 2.82
CA ARG A 159 11.27 -13.61 3.54
C ARG A 159 11.10 -12.23 2.90
N LYS A 160 12.21 -11.54 2.62
CA LYS A 160 12.23 -10.25 1.90
C LYS A 160 11.62 -10.36 0.50
N GLY A 161 11.93 -11.42 -0.24
CA GLY A 161 11.34 -11.71 -1.54
C GLY A 161 9.82 -11.95 -1.47
N PHE A 162 9.34 -12.61 -0.42
CA PHE A 162 7.91 -12.82 -0.17
C PHE A 162 7.19 -11.51 0.14
N ALA A 163 7.77 -10.67 1.01
CA ALA A 163 7.27 -9.33 1.32
C ALA A 163 7.15 -8.45 0.07
N GLN A 164 8.22 -8.34 -0.72
CA GLN A 164 8.23 -7.55 -1.97
C GLN A 164 7.21 -8.06 -2.98
N ARG A 165 7.05 -9.39 -3.09
CA ARG A 165 6.04 -9.99 -3.96
C ARG A 165 4.62 -9.67 -3.50
N ALA A 166 4.34 -9.79 -2.22
CA ALA A 166 3.02 -9.44 -1.68
C ALA A 166 2.73 -7.94 -1.85
N TYR A 167 3.71 -7.07 -1.58
CA TYR A 167 3.56 -5.64 -1.79
C TYR A 167 3.26 -5.29 -3.26
N ASP A 168 3.99 -5.89 -4.21
CA ASP A 168 3.66 -5.77 -5.63
C ASP A 168 2.23 -6.28 -5.90
N GLU A 169 1.83 -7.44 -5.41
CA GLU A 169 0.49 -7.97 -5.67
C GLU A 169 -0.66 -7.09 -5.15
N TRP A 170 -0.49 -6.43 -4.00
CA TRP A 170 -1.56 -5.74 -3.27
C TRP A 170 -1.56 -4.22 -3.37
N MET A 171 -0.45 -3.61 -3.82
CA MET A 171 -0.34 -2.15 -3.93
C MET A 171 -0.57 -1.67 -5.37
N PRO A 172 -1.20 -0.50 -5.57
CA PRO A 172 -1.52 0.06 -6.89
C PRO A 172 -0.29 0.67 -7.58
N ILE A 173 0.81 -0.07 -7.65
CA ILE A 173 2.08 0.36 -8.24
C ILE A 173 2.31 -0.28 -9.60
N ARG A 174 2.96 0.47 -10.49
CA ARG A 174 3.72 -0.10 -11.62
C ARG A 174 5.15 -0.30 -11.14
N LEU A 175 5.72 -1.48 -11.41
CA LEU A 175 7.15 -1.70 -11.20
C LEU A 175 7.94 -0.72 -12.08
N PRO A 176 8.82 0.12 -11.52
CA PRO A 176 9.69 1.02 -12.28
C PRO A 176 10.53 0.28 -13.32
N GLU A 177 10.90 -0.96 -13.00
CA GLU A 177 11.65 -1.86 -13.86
C GLU A 177 10.89 -3.19 -13.93
N PRO A 178 10.36 -3.58 -15.11
CA PRO A 178 9.58 -4.80 -15.25
C PRO A 178 10.33 -6.03 -14.74
N GLY A 179 9.69 -6.80 -13.86
CA GLY A 179 10.27 -8.00 -13.26
C GLY A 179 11.19 -7.75 -12.04
N ASN A 180 11.61 -6.51 -11.79
CA ASN A 180 12.45 -6.17 -10.65
C ASN A 180 11.59 -5.61 -9.50
N ARG A 181 11.20 -6.51 -8.59
CA ARG A 181 10.40 -6.16 -7.41
C ARG A 181 11.19 -5.50 -6.29
N ALA A 182 12.52 -5.45 -6.37
CA ALA A 182 13.35 -4.78 -5.37
C ALA A 182 13.47 -3.28 -5.63
N LYS A 183 13.11 -2.81 -6.83
CA LYS A 183 13.16 -1.39 -7.21
C LYS A 183 11.78 -0.75 -7.10
N ILE A 184 11.58 0.12 -6.12
CA ILE A 184 10.32 0.85 -5.93
C ILE A 184 10.42 2.36 -6.17
N PHE A 185 11.60 2.93 -5.96
CA PHE A 185 11.82 4.37 -6.09
C PHE A 185 11.57 4.81 -7.54
N ARG A 186 10.83 5.90 -7.68
CA ARG A 186 10.40 6.44 -8.98
C ARG A 186 10.08 7.93 -8.85
N ARG A 187 10.02 8.61 -10.00
CA ARG A 187 9.59 9.99 -10.12
C ARG A 187 8.18 10.05 -10.70
N VAL A 188 7.33 10.89 -10.12
CA VAL A 188 6.01 11.26 -10.66
C VAL A 188 6.00 12.77 -10.79
N GLN A 189 5.53 13.29 -11.93
CA GLN A 189 5.48 14.73 -12.19
C GLN A 189 4.06 15.26 -11.99
N PHE A 190 3.93 16.38 -11.26
CA PHE A 190 2.68 17.12 -11.08
C PHE A 190 2.95 18.59 -11.44
N GLY A 191 2.66 18.98 -12.68
CA GLY A 191 3.07 20.30 -13.17
C GLY A 191 4.54 20.37 -13.58
#